data_AF-A0A951QLA7-F1
#
_entry.id   AF-A0A951QLA7-F1
#
_cell.length_a   1.000
_cell.length_b   1.000
_cell.length_c   1.000
_cell.angle_alpha   90.00
_cell.angle_beta   90.00
_cell.angle_gamma   90.00
#
_symmetry.space_group_name_H-M   'P 1'
#
loop_
_entity.id
_entity.type
_entity.pdbx_description
1 polymer ?
#
loop_
_entity_poly.entity_id
_entity_poly.type
_entity_poly.pdbx_seq_one_letter_code
_entity_poly.pdbx_strand_id
1 'polypeptide(L)' 'MTKEYMDGLEAFVDKLTLAAVLEMLERICHKKAENLRNNWKDEMQAKLWDKAARQIEQINIDI' A
#
# COMPACT_ATOMS: atom_id res chain seq x y z
N MET A 1 -9.42 -17.31 7.22
CA MET A 1 -8.84 -16.50 6.13
C MET A 1 -8.90 -15.01 6.40
N THR A 2 -10.02 -14.30 6.22
CA THR A 2 -10.05 -12.82 6.44
C THR A 2 -9.62 -12.41 7.84
N LYS A 3 -10.00 -13.19 8.87
CA LYS A 3 -9.56 -12.96 10.24
C LYS A 3 -8.04 -13.05 10.41
N GLU A 4 -7.40 -14.10 9.89
CA GLU A 4 -5.94 -14.29 9.99
C GLU A 4 -5.15 -13.17 9.30
N TYR A 5 -5.67 -12.64 8.18
CA TYR A 5 -5.05 -11.49 7.51
C TYR A 5 -5.20 -10.20 8.32
N MET A 6 -6.34 -10.01 9.00
CA MET A 6 -6.55 -8.86 9.90
C MET A 6 -5.66 -8.96 11.14
N ASP A 7 -5.58 -10.14 11.76
CA ASP A 7 -4.70 -10.39 12.92
C ASP A 7 -3.22 -10.11 12.54
N GLY A 8 -2.82 -10.46 11.31
CA GLY A 8 -1.49 -10.15 10.79
C GLY A 8 -1.24 -8.65 10.59
N LEU A 9 -2.23 -7.91 10.08
CA LEU A 9 -2.14 -6.45 9.93
C LEU A 9 -2.10 -5.74 11.27
N GLU A 10 -2.94 -6.16 12.23
CA GLU A 10 -2.94 -5.65 13.60
C GLU A 10 -1.57 -5.85 14.25
N ALA A 11 -0.98 -7.05 14.11
CA ALA A 11 0.36 -7.32 14.62
C ALA A 11 1.46 -6.45 13.97
N PHE A 12 1.30 -6.00 12.73
CA PHE A 12 2.24 -5.05 12.11
C PHE A 12 2.05 -3.63 12.65
N VAL A 13 0.80 -3.20 12.85
CA VAL A 13 0.50 -1.89 13.43
C VAL A 13 1.03 -1.80 14.86
N ASP A 14 0.84 -2.85 15.67
CA ASP A 14 1.30 -2.93 17.06
C ASP A 14 2.83 -2.89 17.20
N LYS A 15 3.56 -3.53 16.26
CA LYS A 15 5.03 -3.60 16.30
C LYS A 15 5.72 -2.37 15.72
N LEU A 16 5.03 -1.68 14.82
CA LEU A 16 5.54 -0.48 14.15
C LEU A 16 4.68 0.70 14.62
N THR A 17 4.01 1.36 13.68
CA THR A 17 2.94 2.31 13.91
C THR A 17 2.00 2.24 12.71
N LEU A 18 0.78 2.76 12.84
CA LEU A 18 -0.14 2.87 11.70
C LEU A 18 0.48 3.68 10.55
N ALA A 19 1.19 4.77 10.86
CA ALA A 19 1.89 5.58 9.88
C ALA A 19 2.94 4.78 9.10
N ALA A 20 3.79 4.00 9.79
CA ALA A 20 4.80 3.18 9.14
C ALA A 20 4.18 2.08 8.25
N VAL A 21 3.08 1.46 8.70
CA VAL A 21 2.36 0.45 7.90
C VAL A 21 1.76 1.07 6.64
N LEU A 22 1.21 2.28 6.73
CA LEU A 22 0.68 3.01 5.57
C LEU A 22 1.78 3.38 4.58
N GLU A 23 2.93 3.88 5.05
CA GLU A 23 4.10 4.15 4.19
C GLU A 23 4.56 2.87 3.46
N MET A 24 4.57 1.72 4.16
CA MET A 24 4.89 0.44 3.52
C MET A 24 3.87 0.05 2.43
N LEU A 25 2.58 0.28 2.68
CA LEU A 25 1.53 0.02 1.69
C LEU A 25 1.64 0.94 0.47
N GLU A 26 1.93 2.23 0.68
CA GLU A 26 2.23 3.19 -0.39
C GLU A 26 3.38 2.71 -1.28
N ARG A 27 4.50 2.29 -0.68
CA ARG A 27 5.66 1.75 -1.40
C ARG A 27 5.30 0.48 -2.20
N ILE A 28 4.45 -0.38 -1.65
CA ILE A 28 3.94 -1.57 -2.37
C ILE A 28 3.11 -1.14 -3.58
N CYS A 29 2.27 -0.11 -3.45
CA CYS A 29 1.47 0.43 -4.54
C CYS A 29 2.36 0.97 -5.67
N HIS A 30 3.38 1.78 -5.37
CA HIS A 30 4.33 2.27 -6.36
C HIS A 30 5.08 1.13 -7.07
N LYS A 31 5.57 0.14 -6.31
CA LYS A 31 6.26 -1.02 -6.89
C LYS A 31 5.35 -1.83 -7.82
N LYS A 32 4.07 -1.98 -7.47
CA LYS A 32 3.08 -2.63 -8.36
C LYS A 32 2.83 -1.81 -9.62
N ALA A 33 2.68 -0.49 -9.50
CA ALA A 33 2.51 0.39 -10.65
C ALA A 33 3.71 0.31 -11.61
N GLU A 34 4.93 0.35 -11.08
CA GLU A 34 6.16 0.21 -11.86
C GLU A 34 6.23 -1.14 -12.58
N ASN A 35 5.96 -2.24 -11.88
CA ASN A 35 5.96 -3.57 -12.48
C ASN A 35 4.93 -3.70 -13.60
N LEU A 36 3.75 -3.09 -13.43
CA LEU A 36 2.70 -3.10 -14.45
C LEU A 36 3.12 -2.34 -15.71
N ARG A 37 3.81 -1.20 -15.57
CA ARG A 37 4.36 -0.44 -16.70
C ARG A 37 5.44 -1.23 -17.43
N ASN A 38 6.40 -1.73 -16.67
CA ASN A 38 7.65 -2.24 -17.23
C ASN A 38 7.53 -3.67 -17.74
N ASN A 39 6.76 -4.52 -17.06
CA ASN A 39 6.69 -5.94 -17.37
C ASN A 39 5.43 -6.30 -18.15
N TRP A 40 4.27 -5.75 -17.78
CA TRP A 40 2.98 -6.16 -18.33
C TRP A 40 2.40 -5.14 -19.32
N LYS A 41 3.02 -3.96 -19.43
CA LYS A 41 2.59 -2.83 -20.27
C LYS A 41 1.13 -2.42 -20.04
N ASP A 42 0.62 -2.66 -18.83
CA ASP A 42 -0.74 -2.30 -18.43
C ASP A 42 -0.72 -0.90 -17.78
N GLU A 43 -0.77 0.12 -18.62
CA GLU A 43 -0.78 1.51 -18.16
C GLU A 43 -2.02 1.86 -17.34
N MET A 44 -3.16 1.22 -17.63
CA MET A 44 -4.42 1.52 -16.94
C MET A 44 -4.33 1.07 -15.48
N GLN A 45 -3.94 -0.18 -15.24
CA GLN A 45 -3.74 -0.66 -13.88
C GLN A 45 -2.59 0.04 -13.18
N ALA A 46 -1.51 0.37 -13.90
CA ALA A 46 -0.41 1.13 -13.30
C ALA A 46 -0.89 2.49 -12.76
N LYS A 47 -1.75 3.21 -13.50
CA LYS A 47 -2.35 4.47 -13.05
C LYS A 47 -3.24 4.29 -11.82
N LEU A 48 -3.97 3.18 -11.73
CA LEU A 48 -4.79 2.89 -10.54
C LEU A 48 -3.93 2.65 -9.29
N TRP A 49 -2.83 1.90 -9.42
CA TRP A 49 -1.91 1.66 -8.32
C TRP A 49 -1.20 2.94 -7.86
N ASP A 50 -0.78 3.79 -8.79
CA ASP A 50 -0.20 5.09 -8.43
C ASP A 50 -1.22 6.04 -7.79
N LYS A 51 -2.48 6.01 -8.24
CA LYS A 51 -3.55 6.77 -7.59
C LYS A 51 -3.76 6.29 -6.15
N ALA A 52 -3.76 4.97 -5.92
CA ALA A 52 -3.89 4.41 -4.58
C ALA A 52 -2.72 4.81 -3.69
N ALA A 53 -1.48 4.79 -4.18
CA ALA A 53 -0.31 5.25 -3.44
C ALA A 53 -0.47 6.71 -2.96
N ARG A 54 -0.85 7.61 -3.88
CA ARG A 54 -1.10 9.03 -3.54
C ARG A 54 -2.21 9.23 -2.52
N GLN A 55 -3.25 8.39 -2.56
CA GLN A 55 -4.32 8.45 -1.56
C GLN A 55 -3.80 8.07 -0.18
N ILE A 56 -2.89 7.09 -0.10
CA ILE A 56 -2.26 6.67 1.16
C ILE A 56 -1.33 7.77 1.69
N GLU A 57 -0.53 8.39 0.83
CA GLU A 57 0.36 9.51 1.17
C GLU A 57 -0.39 10.70 1.80
N GLN A 58 -1.64 10.91 1.40
CA GLN A 58 -2.50 11.98 1.92
C GLN A 58 -3.18 11.63 3.25
N ILE A 59 -3.03 10.41 3.75
CA ILE A 59 -3.61 10.01 5.05
C ILE A 59 -2.73 10.59 6.16
N ASN A 60 -3.18 11.70 6.73
CA ASN A 60 -2.53 12.31 7.88
C ASN A 60 -2.94 11.53 9.15
N ILE A 61 -2.04 10.70 9.67
CA ILE A 61 -2.25 9.94 10.92
C ILE A 61 -1.50 10.63 12.06
N ASP A 62 -2.25 11.16 13.03
CA ASP A 62 -1.75 11.80 14.26
C ASP A 62 -1.97 10.93 15.52
N ILE A 63 -2.04 9.60 15.37
CA ILE A 63 -2.30 8.65 16.47
C ILE A 63 -1.09 7.76 16.80
#